data_AF-A0A518SCP8-F1
#
_entry.id   AF-A0A518SCP8-F1
#
_cell.length_a   1.000
_cell.length_b   1.000
_cell.length_c   1.000
_cell.angle_alpha   90.00
_cell.angle_beta   90.00
_cell.angle_gamma   90.00
#
_symmetry.space_group_name_H-M   'P 1'
#
loop_
_entity.id
_entity.type
_entity.pdbx_description
1 polymer ?
#
loop_
_entity_poly.entity_id
_entity_poly.type
_entity_poly.pdbx_seq_one_letter_code
_entity_poly.pdbx_strand_id
1 'polypeptide(L)'
;MSEDFETELAAKLESRFSNDQDVISDVIEQVQEARRHEYTDHLDLHNADSVVSGIENWSQDQGLAAGWNRWIGVGVPDTDTTHLTV
;
A
#
# COMPACT_ATOMS: atom_id res chain seq x y z
N MET A 1 -13.17 13.79 -3.68
CA MET A 1 -12.88 13.03 -4.91
C MET A 1 -11.73 12.07 -4.62
N SER A 2 -11.95 11.11 -3.72
CA SER A 2 -10.98 10.05 -3.38
C SER A 2 -11.45 8.66 -3.88
N GLU A 3 -12.75 8.52 -4.15
CA GLU A 3 -13.39 7.28 -4.58
C GLU A 3 -12.79 6.68 -5.86
N ASP A 4 -12.29 7.49 -6.78
CA ASP A 4 -11.70 7.02 -8.05
C ASP A 4 -10.38 6.26 -7.82
N PHE A 5 -9.52 6.78 -6.94
CA PHE A 5 -8.23 6.15 -6.62
C PHE A 5 -8.42 4.87 -5.81
N GLU A 6 -9.30 4.90 -4.80
CA GLU A 6 -9.55 3.74 -3.93
C GLU A 6 -10.13 2.57 -4.73
N THR A 7 -11.08 2.87 -5.63
CA THR A 7 -11.69 1.88 -6.52
C THR A 7 -10.67 1.32 -7.51
N GLU A 8 -9.82 2.17 -8.10
CA GLU A 8 -8.77 1.73 -9.01
C GLU A 8 -7.73 0.86 -8.30
N LEU A 9 -7.28 1.28 -7.11
CA LEU A 9 -6.31 0.55 -6.31
C LEU A 9 -6.88 -0.81 -5.89
N ALA A 10 -8.12 -0.87 -5.40
CA ALA A 10 -8.80 -2.12 -5.06
C ALA A 10 -8.83 -3.09 -6.24
N ALA A 11 -9.31 -2.63 -7.41
CA ALA A 11 -9.41 -3.47 -8.60
C ALA A 11 -8.04 -4.01 -9.07
N LYS A 12 -6.98 -3.20 -8.97
CA LYS A 12 -5.62 -3.62 -9.32
C LYS A 12 -5.05 -4.61 -8.31
N LEU A 13 -5.29 -4.39 -7.01
CA LEU A 13 -4.86 -5.30 -5.95
C LEU A 13 -5.58 -6.65 -6.04
N GLU A 14 -6.91 -6.66 -6.26
CA GLU A 14 -7.70 -7.89 -6.47
C GLU A 14 -7.23 -8.68 -7.71
N SER A 15 -6.81 -7.98 -8.76
CA SER A 15 -6.30 -8.61 -9.99
C SER A 15 -4.93 -9.27 -9.80
N ARG A 16 -4.07 -8.72 -8.93
CA ARG A 16 -2.70 -9.22 -8.69
C ARG A 16 -2.60 -10.18 -7.52
N PHE A 17 -3.44 -10.00 -6.51
CA PHE A 17 -3.41 -10.74 -5.28
C PHE A 17 -4.78 -11.39 -5.05
N SER A 18 -4.84 -12.72 -5.05
CA SER A 18 -6.07 -13.47 -4.71
C SER A 18 -6.38 -13.49 -3.21
N ASN A 19 -6.00 -12.44 -2.47
CA ASN A 19 -6.21 -12.34 -1.02
C ASN A 19 -7.67 -11.99 -0.68
N ASP A 20 -8.08 -12.30 0.55
CA ASP A 20 -9.38 -11.90 1.10
C ASP A 20 -9.58 -10.38 1.00
N GLN A 21 -10.82 -9.97 0.67
CA GLN A 21 -11.20 -8.56 0.53
C GLN A 21 -10.88 -7.72 1.77
N ASP A 22 -10.88 -8.33 2.96
CA ASP A 22 -10.47 -7.68 4.21
C ASP A 22 -9.02 -7.16 4.14
N VAL A 23 -8.08 -7.95 3.62
CA VAL A 23 -6.66 -7.55 3.53
C VAL A 23 -6.46 -6.43 2.50
N ILE A 24 -7.24 -6.45 1.42
CA ILE A 24 -7.20 -5.40 0.40
C ILE A 24 -7.72 -4.09 0.97
N SER A 25 -8.82 -4.15 1.73
CA SER A 25 -9.42 -2.98 2.36
C SER A 25 -8.47 -2.35 3.38
N ASP A 26 -7.80 -3.18 4.16
CA ASP A 26 -6.79 -2.78 5.14
C ASP A 26 -5.61 -2.06 4.48
N VAL A 27 -5.02 -2.63 3.42
CA VAL A 27 -3.94 -1.98 2.68
C VAL A 27 -4.37 -0.65 2.04
N ILE A 28 -5.60 -0.54 1.55
CA ILE A 28 -6.11 0.73 1.01
C ILE A 28 -6.20 1.80 2.10
N GLU A 29 -6.67 1.45 3.30
CA GLU A 29 -6.70 2.37 4.43
C GLU A 29 -5.29 2.83 4.82
N GLN A 30 -4.33 1.89 4.90
CA GLN A 30 -2.94 2.22 5.19
C GLN A 30 -2.30 3.11 4.12
N VAL A 31 -2.60 2.90 2.84
CA VAL A 31 -2.15 3.77 1.74
C VAL A 31 -2.73 5.17 1.90
N GLN A 32 -4.00 5.31 2.27
CA GLN A 32 -4.61 6.62 2.50
C GLN A 32 -4.00 7.35 3.69
N GLU A 33 -3.72 6.63 4.77
CA GLU A 33 -3.05 7.20 5.93
C GLU A 33 -1.64 7.65 5.55
N ALA A 34 -0.87 6.78 4.90
CA ALA A 34 0.47 7.09 4.41
C ALA A 34 0.49 8.36 3.54
N ARG A 35 -0.46 8.53 2.61
CA ARG A 35 -0.61 9.74 1.77
C ARG A 35 -0.83 11.04 2.55
N ARG A 36 -1.25 10.99 3.81
CA ARG A 36 -1.38 12.19 4.66
C ARG A 36 -0.04 12.64 5.24
N HIS A 37 0.99 11.82 5.12
CA HIS A 37 2.31 12.07 5.67
C HIS A 37 3.30 12.47 4.57
N GLU A 38 3.91 13.66 4.72
CA GLU A 38 4.89 14.22 3.78
C GLU A 38 6.13 13.33 3.60
N TYR A 39 6.47 12.49 4.59
CA TYR A 39 7.59 11.56 4.49
C TYR A 39 7.36 10.41 3.50
N THR A 40 6.16 10.29 2.92
CA THR A 40 5.84 9.26 1.91
C THR A 40 5.71 9.82 0.50
N ASP A 41 5.90 11.14 0.30
CA ASP A 41 5.74 11.80 -1.00
C ASP A 41 6.63 11.18 -2.09
N HIS A 42 7.81 10.67 -1.74
CA HIS A 42 8.73 10.04 -2.69
C HIS A 42 8.30 8.63 -3.12
N LEU A 43 7.26 8.05 -2.51
CA LEU A 43 6.72 6.74 -2.86
C LEU A 43 5.64 6.78 -3.94
N ASP A 44 5.27 7.98 -4.42
CA ASP A 44 4.24 8.20 -5.43
C ASP A 44 2.92 7.46 -5.11
N LEU A 45 2.47 7.55 -3.86
CA LEU A 45 1.26 6.88 -3.36
C LEU A 45 -0.04 7.39 -4.00
N HIS A 46 0.04 8.45 -4.81
CA HIS A 46 -1.10 8.98 -5.59
C HIS A 46 -1.37 8.19 -6.87
N ASN A 47 -0.45 7.29 -7.25
CA ASN A 47 -0.54 6.47 -8.45
C ASN A 47 -0.77 5.00 -8.07
N ALA A 48 -1.94 4.45 -8.37
CA ALA A 48 -2.29 3.09 -8.00
C ALA A 48 -1.37 2.05 -8.64
N ASP A 49 -0.86 2.28 -9.86
CA ASP A 49 0.12 1.38 -10.50
C ASP A 49 1.45 1.38 -9.75
N SER A 50 1.90 2.54 -9.27
CA SER A 50 3.12 2.66 -8.46
C SER A 50 2.96 1.88 -7.15
N VAL A 51 1.83 2.05 -6.48
CA VAL A 51 1.47 1.34 -5.23
C VAL A 51 1.47 -0.17 -5.43
N VAL A 52 0.74 -0.65 -6.43
CA VAL A 52 0.62 -2.09 -6.72
C VAL A 52 1.97 -2.67 -7.10
N SER A 53 2.75 -1.99 -7.94
CA SER A 53 4.08 -2.45 -8.36
C SER A 53 5.07 -2.48 -7.19
N GLY A 54 5.01 -1.50 -6.31
CA GLY A 54 5.78 -1.47 -5.07
C GLY A 54 5.45 -2.68 -4.21
N ILE A 55 4.18 -2.87 -3.88
CA ILE A 55 3.74 -4.00 -3.04
C ILE A 55 4.08 -5.35 -3.71
N GLU A 56 3.85 -5.52 -5.01
CA GLU A 56 4.17 -6.75 -5.76
C GLU A 56 5.66 -7.07 -5.67
N ASN A 57 6.53 -6.10 -5.93
CA ASN A 57 7.98 -6.27 -5.89
C ASN A 57 8.50 -6.69 -4.50
N TRP A 58 7.87 -6.18 -3.44
CA TRP A 58 8.24 -6.48 -2.05
C TRP A 58 7.49 -7.67 -1.44
N SER A 59 6.43 -8.16 -2.08
CA SER A 59 5.60 -9.25 -1.57
C SER A 59 6.27 -10.61 -1.64
N GLN A 60 7.12 -10.91 -2.64
CA GLN A 60 7.89 -12.17 -2.81
C GLN A 60 7.23 -13.42 -2.20
N ASP A 61 5.97 -13.72 -2.59
CA ASP A 61 5.16 -14.86 -2.10
C ASP A 61 4.67 -14.82 -0.64
N GLN A 62 4.93 -13.74 0.11
CA GLN A 62 4.47 -13.54 1.50
C GLN A 62 3.07 -12.90 1.61
N GLY A 63 2.47 -12.54 0.48
CA GLY A 63 1.14 -11.93 0.41
C GLY A 63 1.15 -10.40 0.47
N LEU A 64 -0.06 -9.83 0.34
CA LEU A 64 -0.26 -8.39 0.14
C LEU A 64 0.20 -7.55 1.34
N ALA A 65 -0.26 -7.90 2.54
CA ALA A 65 0.08 -7.16 3.77
C ALA A 65 1.58 -7.17 4.06
N ALA A 66 2.25 -8.31 3.86
CA ALA A 66 3.69 -8.42 4.04
C ALA A 66 4.46 -7.57 3.01
N GLY A 67 4.01 -7.56 1.76
CA GLY A 67 4.58 -6.72 0.70
C GLY A 67 4.43 -5.23 1.00
N TRP A 68 3.26 -4.81 1.45
CA TRP A 68 3.01 -3.43 1.88
C TRP A 68 3.92 -3.03 3.05
N ASN A 69 3.92 -3.79 4.14
CA ASN A 69 4.75 -3.50 5.32
C ASN A 69 6.23 -3.37 4.98
N ARG A 70 6.72 -4.23 4.08
CA ARG A 70 8.11 -4.17 3.64
C ARG A 70 8.38 -2.99 2.72
N TRP A 71 7.47 -2.70 1.79
CA TRP A 71 7.62 -1.58 0.88
C TRP A 71 7.61 -0.25 1.61
N ILE A 72 6.63 -0.04 2.51
CA ILE A 72 6.55 1.20 3.31
C ILE A 72 7.72 1.28 4.29
N GLY A 73 8.17 0.18 4.89
CA GLY A 73 9.31 0.17 5.82
C GLY A 73 10.67 0.40 5.16
N VAL A 74 10.87 -0.03 3.91
CA VAL A 74 12.08 0.30 3.12
C VAL A 74 11.96 1.68 2.50
N GLY A 75 10.76 2.03 2.07
CA GLY A 75 10.42 3.30 1.47
C GLY A 75 10.54 4.45 2.45
N VAL A 76 10.19 4.27 3.72
CA VAL A 76 10.20 5.32 4.74
C VAL A 76 11.49 5.18 5.58
N PRO A 77 12.53 6.00 5.34
CA PRO A 77 13.76 5.92 6.13
C PRO A 77 13.48 6.32 7.58
N ASP A 78 13.60 5.37 8.50
CA ASP A 78 13.66 5.56 9.97
C ASP A 78 12.54 6.41 10.60
N THR A 79 11.38 6.54 9.95
CA THR A 79 10.22 7.20 10.55
C THR A 79 9.36 6.11 11.18
N ASP A 80 9.48 5.97 12.51
CA ASP A 80 8.69 5.10 13.40
C ASP A 80 7.40 4.56 12.76
N THR A 81 7.50 3.44 12.03
CA THR A 81 6.37 2.83 11.30
C THR A 81 5.37 2.17 12.23
N THR A 82 5.61 2.24 13.54
CA THR A 82 4.76 1.72 14.61
C THR A 82 3.35 2.31 14.57
N HIS A 83 3.20 3.51 13.98
CA HIS A 83 1.89 4.13 13.75
C HIS A 83 1.15 3.56 12.53
N LEU A 84 1.87 2.96 11.57
CA LEU A 84 1.31 2.33 10.37
C LEU A 84 1.05 0.83 10.56
N THR A 85 1.60 0.23 11.62
CA THR A 85 1.27 -1.14 12.02
C THR A 85 0.05 -1.14 12.93
N VAL A 86 -1.13 -1.31 12.36
CA VAL A 86 -2.35 -1.72 13.08
C VAL A 86 -2.89 -3.00 12.48
#